data_AF-A0A1I4BU76-F1
#
_entry.id   AF-A0A1I4BU76-F1
#
_cell.length_a   1.000
_cell.length_b   1.000
_cell.length_c   1.000
_cell.angle_alpha   90.00
_cell.angle_beta   90.00
_cell.angle_gamma   90.00
#
_symmetry.space_group_name_H-M   'P 1'
#
loop_
_entity.id
_entity.type
_entity.pdbx_description
1 polymer ?
#
loop_
_entity_poly.entity_id
_entity_poly.type
_entity_poly.pdbx_seq_one_letter_code
_entity_poly.pdbx_strand_id
1 'polypeptide(L)' 'MTPKNHGQARAPARRDHPAPELIAASLLTSDQGSEIHLMSRDGRLMRLSADEETARSAIIGLWKALDGRR' A
#
# COMPACT_ATOMS: atom_id res chain seq x y z
N MET A 1 0.17 5.90 55.01
CA MET A 1 0.90 5.73 53.74
C MET A 1 0.01 4.95 52.79
N THR A 2 -0.59 5.60 51.79
CA THR A 2 -1.45 4.96 50.77
C THR A 2 -0.73 4.99 49.43
N PRO A 3 -0.61 3.88 48.70
CA PRO A 3 0.06 3.88 47.41
C PRO A 3 -0.88 4.51 46.36
N LYS A 4 -0.38 5.57 45.72
CA LYS A 4 -1.05 6.24 44.59
C LYS A 4 -1.04 5.30 43.39
N ASN A 5 -2.21 4.79 43.06
CA ASN A 5 -2.46 3.99 41.86
C ASN A 5 -2.21 4.89 40.63
N HIS A 6 -1.07 4.70 39.96
CA HIS A 6 -0.76 5.37 38.70
C HIS A 6 -1.61 4.74 37.61
N GLY A 7 -2.71 5.44 37.27
CA GLY A 7 -3.54 5.13 36.12
C GLY A 7 -2.68 5.07 34.87
N GLN A 8 -2.51 3.88 34.33
CA GLN A 8 -1.89 3.65 33.04
C GLN A 8 -2.67 4.44 31.98
N ALA A 9 -2.03 5.46 31.41
CA ALA A 9 -2.51 6.10 30.20
C ALA A 9 -2.56 5.04 29.10
N ARG A 10 -3.78 4.60 28.74
CA ARG A 10 -4.00 3.72 27.60
C ARG A 10 -3.48 4.45 26.36
N ALA A 11 -2.44 3.90 25.74
CA ALA A 11 -1.97 4.36 24.44
C ALA A 11 -3.16 4.34 23.44
N PRO A 12 -3.31 5.36 22.59
CA PRO A 12 -4.38 5.35 21.60
C PRO A 12 -4.21 4.13 20.70
N ALA A 13 -5.28 3.35 20.55
CA ALA A 13 -5.32 2.20 19.67
C ALA A 13 -4.87 2.64 18.26
N ARG A 14 -3.83 1.99 17.71
CA ARG A 14 -3.47 2.14 16.30
C ARG A 14 -4.75 1.88 15.50
N ARG A 15 -5.22 2.89 14.77
CA ARG A 15 -6.30 2.70 13.81
C ARG A 15 -5.73 1.85 12.68
N ASP A 16 -5.91 0.55 12.78
CA ASP A 16 -5.64 -0.40 11.70
C ASP A 16 -6.58 -0.02 10.55
N HIS A 17 -6.11 0.86 9.66
CA HIS A 17 -6.80 1.10 8.41
C HIS A 17 -6.61 -0.16 7.58
N PRO A 18 -7.69 -0.83 7.17
CA PRO A 18 -7.56 -2.02 6.35
C PRO A 18 -6.77 -1.65 5.09
N ALA A 19 -5.83 -2.51 4.72
CA ALA A 19 -5.07 -2.33 3.49
C ALA A 19 -6.06 -2.22 2.30
N PRO A 20 -5.82 -1.29 1.35
CA PRO A 20 -6.72 -1.10 0.23
C PRO A 20 -6.87 -2.40 -0.57
N GLU A 21 -8.10 -2.76 -0.91
CA GLU A 21 -8.36 -3.89 -1.78
C GLU A 21 -8.03 -3.50 -3.22
N LEU A 22 -6.83 -3.87 -3.67
CA LEU A 22 -6.36 -3.60 -5.03
C LEU A 22 -7.03 -4.53 -6.03
N ILE A 23 -7.44 -3.98 -7.18
CA ILE A 23 -8.16 -4.71 -8.24
C ILE A 23 -7.44 -4.67 -9.59
N ALA A 24 -6.50 -3.73 -9.78
CA ALA A 24 -5.71 -3.64 -11.00
C ALA A 24 -4.33 -3.04 -10.72
N ALA A 25 -3.36 -3.45 -11.54
CA ALA A 25 -2.02 -2.88 -11.60
C ALA A 25 -1.62 -2.68 -13.07
N SER A 26 -1.08 -1.52 -13.41
CA SER A 26 -0.51 -1.24 -14.74
C SER A 26 0.84 -0.53 -14.63
N LEU A 27 1.69 -0.74 -15.63
CA LEU A 27 2.97 -0.07 -15.79
C LEU A 27 2.88 0.87 -16.99
N LEU A 28 3.25 2.13 -16.77
CA LEU A 28 3.46 3.13 -17.81
C LEU A 28 4.95 3.47 -17.84
N THR A 29 5.59 3.27 -18.99
CA THR A 29 7.01 3.63 -19.22
C THR A 29 7.09 4.74 -20.27
N SER A 30 7.90 5.76 -20.02
CA SER A 30 8.26 6.79 -20.99
C SER A 30 9.75 7.10 -20.95
N ASP A 31 10.20 7.97 -21.84
CA ASP A 31 11.54 8.55 -21.84
C ASP A 31 11.83 9.40 -20.57
N GLN A 32 10.80 9.83 -19.86
CA GLN A 32 10.90 10.60 -18.62
C GLN A 32 10.90 9.73 -17.35
N GLY A 33 10.72 8.41 -17.49
CA GLY A 33 10.71 7.48 -16.37
C GLY A 33 9.56 6.48 -16.41
N SER A 34 9.35 5.79 -15.30
CA SER A 34 8.31 4.76 -15.19
C SER A 34 7.38 5.01 -14.01
N GLU A 35 6.09 4.73 -14.21
CA GLU A 35 5.06 4.79 -13.20
C GLU A 35 4.29 3.47 -13.10
N ILE A 36 4.09 3.01 -11.87
CA ILE A 36 3.15 1.94 -11.56
C ILE A 36 1.86 2.58 -11.06
N HIS A 37 0.74 2.17 -11.66
CA HIS A 37 -0.59 2.59 -11.28
C HIS A 37 -1.31 1.44 -10.59
N LEU A 38 -1.82 1.69 -9.38
CA LEU A 38 -2.58 0.73 -8.58
C LEU A 38 -3.98 1.26 -8.36
N MET A 39 -5.00 0.50 -8.77
CA MET A 39 -6.40 0.86 -8.58
C MET A 39 -7.00 0.00 -7.47
N SER A 40 -7.62 0.64 -6.48
CA SER A 40 -8.40 -0.05 -5.46
C SER A 40 -9.89 -0.12 -5.79
N ARG A 41 -10.59 -1.07 -5.19
CA ARG A 41 -12.03 -1.31 -5.40
C ARG A 41 -12.89 -0.10 -5.02
N ASP A 42 -12.44 0.70 -4.06
CA ASP A 42 -13.11 1.94 -3.64
C ASP A 42 -12.90 3.12 -4.61
N GLY A 43 -12.23 2.89 -5.74
CA GLY A 43 -12.03 3.89 -6.79
C GLY A 43 -10.74 4.72 -6.66
N ARG A 44 -9.89 4.45 -5.66
CA ARG A 44 -8.66 5.23 -5.47
C ARG A 44 -7.55 4.74 -6.40
N LEU A 45 -6.86 5.70 -7.02
CA LEU A 45 -5.67 5.47 -7.83
C LEU A 45 -4.43 5.89 -7.03
N MET A 46 -3.50 4.97 -6.86
CA MET A 46 -2.15 5.24 -6.33
C MET A 46 -1.14 5.18 -7.47
N ARG A 47 -0.21 6.14 -7.49
CA ARG A 47 0.88 6.22 -8.47
C ARG A 47 2.20 6.10 -7.75
N LEU A 48 3.04 5.17 -8.21
CA LEU A 48 4.37 4.94 -7.68
C LEU A 48 5.37 5.21 -8.80
N SER A 49 6.20 6.24 -8.63
CA SER A 49 7.30 6.53 -9.54
C SER A 49 8.50 5.66 -9.17
N ALA A 50 9.14 5.06 -10.17
CA ALA A 50 10.36 4.29 -10.02
C ALA A 50 11.20 4.38 -11.29
N ASP A 51 12.49 4.05 -11.20
CA ASP A 51 13.28 3.78 -12.39
C ASP A 51 12.71 2.58 -13.17
N GLU A 52 13.10 2.44 -14.44
CA GLU A 52 12.54 1.42 -15.32
C GLU A 52 12.75 -0.01 -14.82
N GLU A 53 13.93 -0.30 -14.28
CA GLU A 53 14.29 -1.64 -13.80
C GLU A 53 13.41 -2.02 -12.61
N THR A 54 13.33 -1.13 -11.61
CA THR A 54 12.49 -1.30 -10.43
C THR A 54 11.02 -1.42 -10.81
N ALA A 55 10.52 -0.57 -11.72
CA ALA A 55 9.12 -0.59 -12.12
C ALA A 55 8.74 -1.90 -12.83
N ARG A 56 9.61 -2.40 -13.71
CA ARG A 56 9.44 -3.67 -14.44
C ARG A 56 9.47 -4.87 -13.50
N SER A 57 10.36 -4.88 -12.51
CA SER A 57 10.43 -5.95 -11.52
C SER A 57 9.19 -5.97 -10.62
N ALA A 58 8.78 -4.80 -10.12
CA ALA A 58 7.67 -4.68 -9.19
C ALA A 58 6.30 -5.00 -9.83
N ILE A 59 6.04 -4.59 -11.08
CA ILE A 59 4.74 -4.80 -11.71
C ILE A 59 4.38 -6.29 -11.85
N ILE A 60 5.37 -7.15 -12.08
CA ILE A 60 5.17 -8.60 -12.20
C ILE A 60 4.71 -9.18 -10.86
N GLY A 61 5.36 -8.78 -9.76
CA GLY A 61 4.98 -9.21 -8.42
C GLY A 61 3.58 -8.74 -8.03
N LEU A 62 3.25 -7.49 -8.36
CA LEU A 62 1.93 -6.90 -8.12
C LEU A 62 0.83 -7.63 -8.89
N TRP A 63 1.06 -7.94 -10.17
CA TRP A 63 0.11 -8.71 -10.98
C TRP A 63 -0.16 -10.10 -10.40
N LYS A 64 0.89 -10.83 -10.01
CA LYS A 64 0.74 -12.16 -9.37
C LYS A 64 -0.04 -12.07 -8.06
N ALA A 65 0.20 -11.03 -7.27
CA ALA A 65 -0.51 -10.81 -6.01
C ALA A 65 -2.00 -10.48 -6.21
N LEU A 66 -2.37 -9.88 -7.34
CA LEU A 66 -3.77 -9.63 -7.72
C LEU A 66 -4.44 -10.92 -8.23
N ASP A 67 -3.74 -11.70 -9.04
CA ASP A 67 -4.28 -12.93 -9.64
C ASP A 67 -4.56 -14.00 -8.57
N GLY A 68 -3.65 -14.18 -7.62
CA GLY A 68 -3.82 -15.13 -6.51
C GLY A 68 -4.89 -14.76 -5.48
N ARG A 69 -5.60 -13.65 -5.66
CA ARG A 69 -6.72 -13.20 -4.80
C ARG A 69 -8.10 -13.40 -5.43
N ARG A 70 -8.17 -13.92 -6.66
CA ARG A 70 -9.43 -14.28 -7.33
C ARG A 70 -9.86 -15.70 -7.00
#